data_AF-A0A957M4W5-F1
#
_entry.id   AF-A0A957M4W5-F1
#
_cell.length_a   1.000
_cell.length_b   1.000
_cell.length_c   1.000
_cell.angle_alpha   90.00
_cell.angle_beta   90.00
_cell.angle_gamma   90.00
#
_symmetry.space_group_name_H-M   'P 1'
#
loop_
_entity.id
_entity.type
_entity.pdbx_description
1 polymer ?
#
loop_
_entity_poly.entity_id
_entity_poly.type
_entity_poly.pdbx_seq_one_letter_code
_entity_poly.pdbx_strand_id
1 'polypeptide(L)'
;MSTKYMIYDKYAYALGEGVRELSRGNRIHIDAARLALRLALDELAESISPILPTLSTENDRQRHEFERRQINSQLRIGELEQEINSLYGWLAEHMPDATLVPASTAGAVLAVLDKYRLSIEALEKEAAELRSQIAQLDADNAALIRRNKDLADELRRSQDHTASANGAAANPPYVLPDDLPLWAQPQALDGLDSEATDWWIGCAAGRHTWRTVPKAVQLRMVRHILSFGPESGAMKMVDFDAIKPDWMPTSASHTKTLGLSWPQLNDWTVEL
;
A
#
# COMPACT_ATOMS: atom_id res chain seq x y z
N MET A 1 17.27 80.49 -0.62
CA MET A 1 16.39 81.58 -1.12
C MET A 1 16.11 81.31 -2.59
N SER A 2 14.84 81.07 -2.95
CA SER A 2 14.44 80.75 -4.33
C SER A 2 14.53 81.99 -5.22
N THR A 3 14.95 81.84 -6.49
CA THR A 3 15.11 82.90 -7.50
C THR A 3 13.87 83.80 -7.62
N LYS A 4 12.68 83.23 -7.34
CA LYS A 4 11.41 83.97 -7.25
C LYS A 4 11.41 85.09 -6.21
N TYR A 5 12.04 84.88 -5.05
CA TYR A 5 12.12 85.88 -3.98
C TYR A 5 13.06 87.03 -4.35
N MET A 6 14.17 86.78 -5.05
CA MET A 6 15.07 87.84 -5.52
C MET A 6 14.42 88.73 -6.60
N ILE A 7 13.64 88.15 -7.50
CA ILE A 7 12.89 88.89 -8.53
C ILE A 7 11.85 89.79 -7.84
N TYR A 8 11.08 89.24 -6.90
CA TYR A 8 10.11 90.03 -6.13
C TYR A 8 10.74 91.20 -5.37
N ASP A 9 11.86 91.00 -4.67
CA ASP A 9 12.53 92.06 -3.92
C ASP A 9 13.09 93.17 -4.83
N LYS A 10 13.71 92.79 -5.96
CA LYS A 10 14.29 93.74 -6.93
C LYS A 10 13.23 94.67 -7.52
N TYR A 11 12.06 94.12 -7.88
CA TYR A 11 10.99 94.90 -8.50
C TYR A 11 10.10 95.64 -7.48
N ALA A 12 9.92 95.09 -6.26
CA ALA A 12 9.24 95.78 -5.17
C ALA A 12 10.00 97.04 -4.72
N TYR A 13 11.34 96.98 -4.69
CA TYR A 13 12.18 98.14 -4.40
C TYR A 13 12.08 99.22 -5.50
N ALA A 14 12.11 98.82 -6.78
CA ALA A 14 11.97 99.73 -7.91
C ALA A 14 10.58 100.40 -7.99
N LEU A 15 9.51 99.66 -7.65
CA LEU A 15 8.16 100.20 -7.56
C LEU A 15 7.98 101.14 -6.36
N GLY A 16 8.56 100.78 -5.21
CA GLY A 16 8.54 101.62 -4.01
C GLY A 16 9.22 102.97 -4.24
N GLU A 17 10.35 102.97 -4.96
CA GLU A 17 11.09 104.21 -5.28
C GLU A 17 10.37 105.03 -6.36
N GLY A 18 9.82 104.39 -7.40
CA GLY A 18 9.05 105.07 -8.45
C GLY A 18 7.74 105.70 -7.95
N VAL A 19 7.08 105.10 -6.97
CA VAL A 19 5.88 105.67 -6.32
C VAL A 19 6.24 106.87 -5.42
N ARG A 20 7.41 106.83 -4.78
CA ARG A 20 7.90 107.94 -3.94
C ARG A 20 8.26 109.18 -4.76
N GLU A 21 8.80 108.98 -5.96
CA GLU A 21 9.07 110.06 -6.92
C GLU A 21 7.81 110.55 -7.66
N LEU A 22 6.77 109.71 -7.80
CA LEU A 22 5.48 110.07 -8.40
C LEU A 22 4.77 111.23 -7.68
N SER A 23 4.97 111.34 -6.36
CA SER A 23 4.45 112.45 -5.54
C SER A 23 5.03 113.83 -5.93
N ARG A 24 6.04 113.90 -6.82
CA ARG A 24 6.63 115.14 -7.32
C ARG A 24 6.14 115.58 -8.70
N GLY A 25 5.10 114.93 -9.26
CA GLY A 25 4.25 115.54 -10.30
C GLY A 25 4.67 115.36 -11.77
N ASN A 26 5.43 114.31 -12.13
CA ASN A 26 5.87 114.10 -13.51
C ASN A 26 5.30 112.78 -14.10
N ARG A 27 4.47 112.88 -15.16
CA ARG A 27 3.68 111.75 -15.72
C ARG A 27 4.52 110.64 -16.39
N ILE A 28 5.78 110.94 -16.74
CA ILE A 28 6.72 110.04 -17.44
C ILE A 28 7.05 108.79 -16.60
N HIS A 29 6.90 108.85 -15.27
CA HIS A 29 7.24 107.76 -14.36
C HIS A 29 6.16 106.66 -14.25
N ILE A 30 4.89 106.95 -14.56
CA ILE A 30 3.81 105.94 -14.55
C ILE A 30 4.02 104.94 -15.68
N ASP A 31 4.41 105.43 -16.86
CA ASP A 31 4.66 104.57 -18.01
C ASP A 31 5.92 103.72 -17.81
N ALA A 32 6.96 104.28 -17.16
CA ALA A 32 8.14 103.54 -16.75
C ALA A 32 7.82 102.44 -15.70
N ALA A 33 6.99 102.74 -14.70
CA ALA A 33 6.55 101.76 -13.71
C ALA A 33 5.69 100.66 -14.34
N ARG A 34 4.79 101.01 -15.27
CA ARG A 34 4.00 100.02 -16.03
C ARG A 34 4.87 99.16 -16.94
N LEU A 35 5.91 99.73 -17.56
CA LEU A 35 6.86 98.99 -18.38
C LEU A 35 7.70 98.03 -17.53
N ALA A 36 8.21 98.49 -16.39
CA ALA A 36 8.95 97.64 -15.45
C ALA A 36 8.09 96.48 -14.93
N LEU A 37 6.80 96.73 -14.66
CA LEU A 37 5.88 95.71 -14.17
C LEU A 37 5.50 94.71 -15.29
N ARG A 38 5.36 95.17 -16.55
CA ARG A 38 5.20 94.28 -17.71
C ARG A 38 6.44 93.41 -17.92
N LEU A 39 7.64 93.99 -17.90
CA LEU A 39 8.89 93.25 -18.03
C LEU A 39 9.07 92.24 -16.89
N ALA A 40 8.72 92.60 -15.66
CA ALA A 40 8.75 91.67 -14.53
C ALA A 40 7.74 90.52 -14.67
N LEU A 41 6.55 90.78 -15.24
CA LEU A 41 5.56 89.74 -15.52
C LEU A 41 6.00 88.83 -16.68
N ASP A 42 6.63 89.38 -17.72
CA ASP A 42 7.18 88.62 -18.84
C ASP A 42 8.37 87.74 -18.39
N GLU A 43 9.28 88.28 -17.58
CA GLU A 43 10.41 87.54 -16.99
C GLU A 43 9.92 86.43 -16.04
N LEU A 44 8.86 86.70 -15.26
CA LEU A 44 8.20 85.69 -14.44
C LEU A 44 7.55 84.61 -15.33
N ALA A 45 6.87 84.98 -16.41
CA ALA A 45 6.24 84.05 -17.34
C ALA A 45 7.28 83.17 -18.06
N GLU A 46 8.40 83.74 -18.50
CA GLU A 46 9.53 82.98 -19.06
C GLU A 46 10.16 82.04 -18.03
N SER A 47 10.27 82.46 -16.77
CA SER A 47 10.82 81.60 -15.71
C SER A 47 9.91 80.42 -15.36
N ILE A 48 8.59 80.56 -15.54
CA ILE A 48 7.58 79.53 -15.20
C ILE A 48 7.26 78.64 -16.41
N SER A 49 7.40 79.15 -17.64
CA SER A 49 7.14 78.44 -18.89
C SER A 49 7.84 77.07 -19.04
N PRO A 50 9.12 76.88 -18.68
CA PRO A 50 9.77 75.57 -18.74
C PRO A 50 9.40 74.65 -17.54
N ILE A 51 8.86 75.21 -16.47
CA ILE A 51 8.55 74.51 -15.20
C ILE A 51 7.13 73.93 -15.20
N LEU A 52 6.18 74.59 -15.87
CA LEU A 52 4.77 74.14 -15.96
C LEU A 52 4.61 72.77 -16.66
N PRO A 53 5.21 72.53 -17.84
CA PRO A 53 5.12 71.22 -18.50
C PRO A 53 5.80 70.12 -17.70
N THR A 54 6.96 70.43 -17.10
CA THR A 54 7.75 69.47 -16.32
C THR A 54 7.06 69.09 -15.01
N LEU A 55 6.44 70.04 -14.30
CA LEU A 55 5.62 69.75 -13.11
C LEU A 55 4.37 68.93 -13.43
N SER A 56 3.69 69.19 -14.56
CA SER A 56 2.55 68.37 -14.98
C SER A 56 2.98 66.94 -15.26
N THR A 57 4.05 66.76 -16.06
CA THR A 57 4.56 65.42 -16.38
C THR A 57 5.05 64.64 -15.17
N GLU A 58 5.61 65.32 -14.17
CA GLU A 58 6.06 64.67 -12.94
C GLU A 58 4.88 64.26 -12.04
N ASN A 59 3.83 65.08 -11.97
CA ASN A 59 2.60 64.73 -11.24
C ASN A 59 1.88 63.53 -11.89
N ASP A 60 1.83 63.52 -13.23
CA ASP A 60 1.25 62.41 -14.00
C ASP A 60 2.07 61.12 -13.82
N ARG A 61 3.41 61.22 -13.78
CA ARG A 61 4.30 60.09 -13.44
C ARG A 61 4.03 59.55 -12.04
N GLN A 62 3.93 60.41 -11.04
CA GLN A 62 3.65 59.99 -9.65
C GLN A 62 2.29 59.33 -9.52
N ARG A 63 1.27 59.83 -10.22
CA ARG A 63 -0.06 59.20 -10.29
C ARG A 63 0.01 57.80 -10.90
N HIS A 64 0.69 57.67 -12.04
CA HIS A 64 0.87 56.35 -12.65
C HIS A 64 1.70 55.39 -11.80
N GLU A 65 2.74 55.85 -11.11
CA GLU A 65 3.48 55.01 -10.17
C GLU A 65 2.61 54.56 -9.00
N PHE A 66 1.77 55.45 -8.47
CA PHE A 66 0.82 55.11 -7.42
C PHE A 66 -0.21 54.08 -7.89
N GLU A 67 -0.79 54.27 -9.07
CA GLU A 67 -1.71 53.31 -9.70
C GLU A 67 -1.03 51.96 -9.90
N ARG A 68 0.21 51.93 -10.41
CA ARG A 68 0.97 50.69 -10.58
C ARG A 68 1.24 49.98 -9.25
N ARG A 69 1.60 50.73 -8.20
CA ARG A 69 1.80 50.16 -6.85
C ARG A 69 0.50 49.62 -6.28
N GLN A 70 -0.60 50.33 -6.46
CA GLN A 70 -1.92 49.89 -6.02
C GLN A 70 -2.35 48.62 -6.75
N ILE A 71 -2.22 48.56 -8.08
CA ILE A 71 -2.51 47.37 -8.89
C ILE A 71 -1.63 46.19 -8.46
N ASN A 72 -0.33 46.41 -8.26
CA ASN A 72 0.58 45.35 -7.81
C ASN A 72 0.20 44.84 -6.41
N SER A 73 -0.14 45.73 -5.47
CA SER A 73 -0.59 45.32 -4.15
C SER A 73 -1.89 44.52 -4.18
N GLN A 74 -2.84 44.87 -5.05
CA GLN A 74 -4.10 44.15 -5.21
C GLN A 74 -3.90 42.76 -5.82
N LEU A 75 -3.03 42.65 -6.83
CA LEU A 75 -2.63 41.36 -7.38
C LEU A 75 -1.98 40.47 -6.31
N ARG A 76 -1.08 41.03 -5.49
CA ARG A 76 -0.43 40.29 -4.42
C ARG A 76 -1.41 39.81 -3.34
N ILE A 77 -2.41 40.62 -3.00
CA ILE A 77 -3.47 40.21 -2.08
C ILE A 77 -4.27 39.05 -2.67
N GLY A 78 -4.65 39.13 -3.95
CA GLY A 78 -5.38 38.05 -4.64
C GLY A 78 -4.61 36.73 -4.69
N GLU A 79 -3.29 36.78 -4.92
CA GLU A 79 -2.42 35.60 -4.84
C GLU A 79 -2.44 34.96 -3.44
N LEU A 80 -2.29 35.78 -2.39
CA LEU A 80 -2.30 35.31 -1.01
C LEU A 80 -3.66 34.72 -0.61
N GLU A 81 -4.76 35.29 -1.09
CA GLU A 81 -6.10 34.74 -0.88
C GLU A 81 -6.27 33.37 -1.56
N GLN A 82 -5.72 33.18 -2.76
CA GLN A 82 -5.72 31.88 -3.42
C GLN A 82 -4.89 30.83 -2.66
N GLU A 83 -3.69 31.20 -2.18
CA GLU A 83 -2.85 30.32 -1.37
C GLU A 83 -3.58 29.90 -0.08
N ILE A 84 -4.20 30.86 0.62
CA ILE A 84 -4.98 30.61 1.84
C ILE A 84 -6.15 29.66 1.56
N ASN A 85 -6.90 29.88 0.48
CA ASN A 85 -8.02 29.01 0.11
C ASN A 85 -7.56 27.60 -0.26
N SER A 86 -6.42 27.47 -0.96
CA SER A 86 -5.82 26.17 -1.25
C SER A 86 -5.43 25.42 0.02
N LEU A 87 -4.82 26.11 0.99
CA LEU A 87 -4.47 25.55 2.28
C LEU A 87 -5.71 25.12 3.08
N TYR A 88 -6.79 25.91 3.07
CA TYR A 88 -8.04 25.52 3.71
C TYR A 88 -8.67 24.29 3.07
N GLY A 89 -8.63 24.18 1.73
CA GLY A 89 -9.07 22.98 1.01
C GLY A 89 -8.29 21.73 1.42
N TRP A 90 -6.96 21.82 1.42
CA TRP A 90 -6.09 20.73 1.87
C TRP A 90 -6.36 20.33 3.33
N LEU A 91 -6.53 21.32 4.21
CA LEU A 91 -6.83 21.09 5.62
C LEU A 91 -8.17 20.37 5.81
N ALA A 92 -9.20 20.74 5.05
CA ALA A 92 -10.52 20.11 5.10
C ALA A 92 -10.46 18.62 4.71
N GLU A 93 -9.60 18.25 3.75
CA GLU A 93 -9.39 16.86 3.36
C GLU A 93 -8.63 16.05 4.43
N HIS A 94 -7.63 16.66 5.08
CA HIS A 94 -6.71 15.95 5.98
C HIS A 94 -7.17 15.97 7.45
N MET A 95 -8.07 16.90 7.83
CA MET A 95 -8.77 16.94 9.11
C MET A 95 -10.23 17.41 8.95
N PRO A 96 -11.15 16.49 8.59
CA PRO A 96 -12.58 16.81 8.52
C PRO A 96 -13.19 17.15 9.88
N ASP A 97 -12.54 16.72 10.97
CA ASP A 97 -13.05 16.77 12.34
C ASP A 97 -12.37 17.85 13.21
N ALA A 98 -11.63 18.79 12.59
CA ALA A 98 -11.00 19.93 13.27
C ALA A 98 -12.04 20.96 13.74
N THR A 99 -12.99 20.49 14.55
CA THR A 99 -13.78 21.35 15.41
C THR A 99 -12.89 21.75 16.58
N LEU A 100 -12.56 23.03 16.62
CA LEU A 100 -11.88 23.78 17.68
C LEU A 100 -10.35 23.94 17.62
N VAL A 101 -10.01 25.08 16.99
CA VAL A 101 -9.02 26.09 17.42
C VAL A 101 -7.56 25.72 17.27
N PRO A 102 -6.99 26.23 16.18
CA PRO A 102 -6.02 27.30 16.36
C PRO A 102 -6.57 28.58 15.73
N ALA A 103 -6.34 29.70 16.39
CA ALA A 103 -6.70 31.02 15.89
C ALA A 103 -6.00 31.40 14.55
N SER A 104 -5.20 30.49 13.97
CA SER A 104 -4.49 30.66 12.70
C SER A 104 -4.36 29.36 11.90
N THR A 105 -4.34 29.48 10.57
CA THR A 105 -4.10 28.39 9.60
C THR A 105 -2.81 27.63 9.90
N ALA A 106 -1.77 28.32 10.40
CA ALA A 106 -0.49 27.72 10.75
C ALA A 106 -0.59 26.70 11.89
N GLY A 107 -1.41 26.97 12.91
CA GLY A 107 -1.61 26.01 14.01
C GLY A 107 -2.31 24.73 13.55
N ALA A 108 -3.19 24.85 12.55
CA ALA A 108 -3.94 23.69 12.05
C ALA A 108 -3.02 22.79 11.25
N VAL A 109 -2.14 23.36 10.41
CA VAL A 109 -1.09 22.62 9.71
C VAL A 109 -0.15 21.92 10.68
N LEU A 110 0.26 22.58 11.77
CA LEU A 110 1.11 21.96 12.80
C LEU A 110 0.41 20.77 13.47
N ALA A 111 -0.89 20.87 13.77
CA ALA A 111 -1.65 19.75 14.34
C ALA A 111 -1.73 18.55 13.38
N VAL A 112 -1.90 18.79 12.07
CA VAL A 112 -1.85 17.72 11.05
C VAL A 112 -0.48 17.05 11.01
N LEU A 113 0.59 17.85 11.01
CA LEU A 113 1.96 17.35 10.99
C LEU A 113 2.28 16.54 12.26
N ASP A 114 1.82 16.99 13.42
CA ASP A 114 1.97 16.22 14.67
C ASP A 114 1.20 14.89 14.63
N LYS A 115 -0.02 14.89 14.07
CA LYS A 115 -0.78 13.65 13.87
C LYS A 115 -0.03 12.67 12.97
N TYR A 116 0.52 13.15 11.85
CA TYR A 116 1.32 12.30 10.96
C TYR A 116 2.60 11.80 11.61
N ARG A 117 3.30 12.66 12.36
CA ARG A 117 4.49 12.27 13.12
C ARG A 117 4.20 11.12 14.08
N LEU A 118 3.14 11.24 14.89
CA LEU A 118 2.73 10.19 15.81
C LEU A 118 2.36 8.88 15.08
N SER A 119 1.71 9.00 13.92
CA SER A 119 1.40 7.83 13.09
C SER A 119 2.67 7.14 12.56
N ILE A 120 3.69 7.91 12.15
CA ILE A 120 4.97 7.35 11.68
C ILE A 120 5.70 6.66 12.84
N GLU A 121 5.78 7.30 14.01
CA GLU A 121 6.43 6.70 15.19
C GLU A 121 5.76 5.38 15.61
N ALA A 122 4.43 5.30 15.54
CA ALA A 122 3.68 4.07 15.81
C ALA A 122 4.02 2.96 14.81
N LEU A 123 4.05 3.29 13.51
CA LEU A 123 4.40 2.34 12.45
C LEU A 123 5.86 1.87 12.54
N GLU A 124 6.79 2.76 12.90
CA GLU A 124 8.19 2.41 13.11
C GLU A 124 8.36 1.43 14.27
N LYS A 125 7.60 1.63 15.35
CA LYS A 125 7.60 0.70 16.48
C LYS A 125 7.06 -0.68 16.08
N GLU A 126 5.94 -0.73 15.37
CA GLU A 126 5.38 -2.00 14.87
C GLU A 126 6.36 -2.71 13.91
N ALA A 127 6.99 -1.96 13.00
CA ALA A 127 8.00 -2.51 12.10
C ALA A 127 9.22 -3.06 12.86
N ALA A 128 9.63 -2.41 13.95
CA ALA A 128 10.72 -2.90 14.81
C ALA A 128 10.31 -4.19 15.54
N GLU A 129 9.09 -4.28 16.06
CA GLU A 129 8.56 -5.48 16.72
C GLU A 129 8.48 -6.66 15.74
N LEU A 130 7.95 -6.44 14.53
CA LEU A 130 7.88 -7.46 13.48
C LEU A 130 9.27 -7.95 13.06
N ARG A 131 10.24 -7.05 12.89
CA ARG A 131 11.63 -7.42 12.60
C ARG A 131 12.25 -8.25 13.72
N SER A 132 11.97 -7.91 14.98
CA SER A 132 12.41 -8.70 16.13
C SER A 132 11.79 -10.09 16.13
N GLN A 133 10.51 -10.21 15.79
CA GLN A 133 9.82 -11.51 15.68
C GLN A 133 10.43 -12.39 14.60
N ILE A 134 10.73 -11.83 13.42
CA ILE A 134 11.36 -12.57 12.32
C ILE A 134 12.74 -13.09 12.75
N ALA A 135 13.56 -12.24 13.37
CA ALA A 135 14.88 -12.64 13.86
C ALA A 135 14.79 -13.77 14.90
N GLN A 136 13.77 -13.75 15.76
CA GLN A 136 13.53 -14.83 16.72
C GLN A 136 13.12 -16.13 16.01
N LEU A 137 12.19 -16.08 15.06
CA LEU A 137 11.77 -17.25 14.29
C LEU A 137 12.92 -17.84 13.47
N ASP A 138 13.80 -17.01 12.92
CA ASP A 138 15.00 -17.45 12.21
C ASP A 138 15.97 -18.16 13.15
N ALA A 139 16.15 -17.64 14.37
CA ALA A 139 16.97 -18.29 15.40
C ALA A 139 16.38 -19.64 15.83
N ASP A 140 15.06 -19.71 16.03
CA ASP A 140 14.35 -20.92 16.40
C ASP A 140 14.40 -21.96 15.27
N ASN A 141 14.21 -21.54 14.01
CA ASN A 141 14.36 -22.38 12.83
C ASN A 141 15.79 -22.92 12.71
N ALA A 142 16.80 -22.09 12.91
CA ALA A 142 18.19 -22.53 12.91
C ALA A 142 18.47 -23.56 14.01
N ALA A 143 17.89 -23.38 15.20
CA ALA A 143 18.00 -24.33 16.31
C ALA A 143 17.30 -25.67 15.99
N LEU A 144 16.12 -25.63 15.37
CA LEU A 144 15.40 -26.82 14.91
C LEU A 144 16.17 -27.58 13.83
N ILE A 145 16.76 -26.86 12.86
CA ILE A 145 17.60 -27.47 11.83
C ILE A 145 18.81 -28.18 12.45
N ARG A 146 19.46 -27.56 13.44
CA ARG A 146 20.57 -28.21 14.18
C ARG A 146 20.11 -29.46 14.90
N ARG A 147 18.99 -29.38 15.64
CA ARG A 147 18.42 -30.54 16.35
C ARG A 147 18.03 -31.66 15.40
N ASN A 148 17.42 -31.34 14.25
CA ASN A 148 17.08 -32.33 13.24
C ASN A 148 18.33 -32.98 12.65
N LYS A 149 19.41 -32.21 12.44
CA LYS A 149 20.69 -32.76 12.01
C LYS A 149 21.28 -33.70 13.06
N ASP A 150 21.29 -33.29 14.33
CA ASP A 150 21.81 -34.11 15.43
C ASP A 150 21.03 -35.42 15.57
N LEU A 151 19.69 -35.35 15.48
CA LEU A 151 18.80 -36.52 15.47
C LEU A 151 19.02 -37.40 14.25
N ALA A 152 19.24 -36.82 13.06
CA ALA A 152 19.55 -37.59 11.86
C ALA A 152 20.92 -38.29 11.97
N ASP A 153 21.92 -37.62 12.53
CA ASP A 153 23.24 -38.20 12.79
C ASP A 153 23.16 -39.29 13.87
N GLU A 154 22.31 -39.12 14.88
CA GLU A 154 22.04 -40.14 15.91
C GLU A 154 21.28 -41.34 15.36
N LEU A 155 20.28 -41.12 14.50
CA LEU A 155 19.59 -42.18 13.79
C LEU A 155 20.55 -42.98 12.89
N ARG A 156 21.39 -42.27 12.13
CA ARG A 156 22.41 -42.88 11.28
C ARG A 156 23.42 -43.68 12.12
N ARG A 157 23.89 -43.12 13.24
CA ARG A 157 24.74 -43.85 14.20
C ARG A 157 24.02 -45.07 14.76
N SER A 158 22.74 -44.98 15.11
CA SER A 158 21.96 -46.13 15.57
C SER A 158 21.82 -47.20 14.49
N GLN A 159 21.60 -46.81 13.23
CA GLN A 159 21.57 -47.73 12.09
C GLN A 159 22.93 -48.42 11.90
N ASP A 160 24.03 -47.66 11.99
CA ASP A 160 25.39 -48.20 11.90
C ASP A 160 25.73 -49.15 13.07
N HIS A 161 25.27 -48.85 14.29
CA HIS A 161 25.44 -49.74 15.45
C HIS A 161 24.57 -51.00 15.35
N THR A 162 23.35 -50.90 14.78
CA THR A 162 22.56 -52.09 14.44
C THR A 162 23.18 -52.91 13.30
N ALA A 163 23.95 -52.28 12.41
CA ALA A 163 24.70 -52.96 11.35
C ALA A 163 25.99 -53.64 11.85
N SER A 164 26.51 -53.24 13.02
CA SER A 164 27.77 -53.77 13.57
C SER A 164 27.59 -54.71 14.78
N ALA A 165 26.43 -54.72 15.45
CA ALA A 165 26.21 -55.52 16.66
C ALA A 165 25.31 -56.76 16.51
N ASN A 166 24.77 -57.05 15.32
CA ASN A 166 24.24 -58.38 14.99
C ASN A 166 24.55 -58.63 13.52
N GLY A 167 25.32 -59.67 13.21
CA GLY A 167 25.85 -59.95 11.87
C GLY A 167 24.80 -59.88 10.76
N ALA A 168 24.71 -58.72 10.11
CA ALA A 168 23.91 -58.50 8.93
C ALA A 168 24.87 -58.50 7.74
N ALA A 169 25.08 -59.70 7.17
CA ALA A 169 25.20 -59.80 5.73
C ALA A 169 24.18 -58.86 5.10
N ALA A 170 24.57 -58.15 4.03
CA ALA A 170 23.65 -57.41 3.19
C ALA A 170 22.36 -58.21 3.09
N ASN A 171 21.25 -57.67 3.61
CA ASN A 171 19.98 -58.36 3.56
C ASN A 171 19.80 -58.69 2.07
N PRO A 172 19.77 -59.98 1.68
CA PRO A 172 19.56 -60.31 0.27
C PRO A 172 18.27 -59.57 -0.13
N PRO A 173 18.19 -59.02 -1.36
CA PRO A 173 16.95 -58.39 -1.82
C PRO A 173 15.83 -59.32 -1.43
N TYR A 174 14.84 -58.82 -0.68
CA TYR A 174 13.77 -59.65 -0.16
C TYR A 174 13.12 -60.37 -1.35
N VAL A 175 13.51 -61.63 -1.53
CA VAL A 175 12.91 -62.51 -2.51
C VAL A 175 11.66 -62.99 -1.79
N LEU A 176 10.54 -62.34 -2.11
CA LEU A 176 9.21 -62.85 -1.83
C LEU A 176 9.25 -64.37 -2.14
N PRO A 177 8.90 -65.26 -1.21
CA PRO A 177 8.82 -66.69 -1.50
C PRO A 177 8.00 -66.89 -2.79
N ASP A 178 8.51 -67.69 -3.73
CA ASP A 178 7.86 -67.88 -5.04
C ASP A 178 6.39 -68.36 -4.91
N ASP A 179 6.03 -68.91 -3.75
CA ASP A 179 4.70 -69.41 -3.40
C ASP A 179 3.93 -68.52 -2.39
N LEU A 180 4.00 -67.19 -2.53
CA LEU A 180 3.14 -66.32 -1.73
C LEU A 180 1.67 -66.42 -2.16
N PRO A 181 0.71 -66.47 -1.21
CA PRO A 181 -0.70 -66.35 -1.51
C PRO A 181 -0.96 -65.12 -2.39
N LEU A 182 -1.85 -65.23 -3.38
CA LEU A 182 -2.11 -64.19 -4.38
C LEU A 182 -2.23 -62.79 -3.75
N TRP A 183 -2.97 -62.65 -2.65
CA TRP A 183 -3.22 -61.36 -1.97
C TRP A 183 -2.08 -60.81 -1.13
N ALA A 184 -1.00 -61.58 -0.95
CA ALA A 184 0.24 -61.11 -0.35
C ALA A 184 1.19 -60.49 -1.39
N GLN A 185 0.88 -60.64 -2.69
CA GLN A 185 1.67 -60.08 -3.78
C GLN A 185 1.21 -58.65 -4.08
N PRO A 186 2.12 -57.67 -4.25
CA PRO A 186 1.78 -56.28 -4.56
C PRO A 186 0.91 -56.13 -5.81
N GLN A 187 1.13 -56.98 -6.81
CA GLN A 187 0.43 -56.97 -8.11
C GLN A 187 -1.06 -57.34 -7.97
N ALA A 188 -1.46 -58.02 -6.90
CA ALA A 188 -2.87 -58.35 -6.67
C ALA A 188 -3.73 -57.12 -6.33
N LEU A 189 -3.11 -55.97 -6.05
CA LEU A 189 -3.79 -54.70 -5.77
C LEU A 189 -3.80 -53.76 -6.97
N ASP A 190 -3.22 -54.16 -8.10
CA ASP A 190 -3.23 -53.38 -9.32
C ASP A 190 -4.68 -53.22 -9.82
N GLY A 191 -5.18 -51.98 -9.86
CA GLY A 191 -6.56 -51.64 -10.22
C GLY A 191 -7.41 -51.09 -9.07
N LEU A 192 -6.94 -51.19 -7.83
CA LEU A 192 -7.52 -50.46 -6.70
C LEU A 192 -7.02 -49.01 -6.69
N ASP A 193 -7.85 -48.11 -6.17
CA ASP A 193 -7.43 -46.74 -5.89
C ASP A 193 -6.56 -46.65 -4.62
N SER A 194 -5.86 -45.53 -4.46
CA SER A 194 -4.95 -45.32 -3.34
C SER A 194 -5.63 -45.45 -1.97
N GLU A 195 -6.88 -45.01 -1.84
CA GLU A 195 -7.65 -45.11 -0.60
C GLU A 195 -7.99 -46.57 -0.25
N ALA A 196 -8.57 -47.33 -1.18
CA ALA A 196 -8.88 -48.73 -0.91
C ALA A 196 -7.62 -49.59 -0.75
N THR A 197 -6.52 -49.23 -1.42
CA THR A 197 -5.21 -49.89 -1.25
C THR A 197 -4.68 -49.72 0.17
N ASP A 198 -4.75 -48.51 0.74
CA ASP A 198 -4.30 -48.25 2.11
C ASP A 198 -5.15 -49.02 3.15
N TRP A 199 -6.48 -49.03 2.96
CA TRP A 199 -7.38 -49.84 3.78
C TRP A 199 -7.13 -51.34 3.65
N TRP A 200 -6.78 -51.83 2.45
CA TRP A 200 -6.42 -53.22 2.20
C TRP A 200 -5.15 -53.61 2.94
N ILE A 201 -4.09 -52.82 2.81
CA ILE A 201 -2.80 -53.04 3.49
C ILE A 201 -3.00 -52.97 5.01
N GLY A 202 -3.81 -52.03 5.50
CA GLY A 202 -4.15 -51.91 6.92
C GLY A 202 -4.92 -53.11 7.47
N CYS A 203 -5.84 -53.70 6.72
CA CYS A 203 -6.55 -54.92 7.11
C CYS A 203 -5.62 -56.16 7.07
N ALA A 204 -4.80 -56.30 6.02
CA ALA A 204 -3.85 -57.40 5.88
C ALA A 204 -2.78 -57.38 6.97
N ALA A 205 -2.35 -56.20 7.41
CA ALA A 205 -1.40 -56.03 8.53
C ALA A 205 -2.06 -56.10 9.92
N GLY A 206 -3.38 -56.34 10.01
CA GLY A 206 -4.12 -56.42 11.27
C GLY A 206 -4.28 -55.08 12.02
N ARG A 207 -3.96 -53.94 11.39
CA ARG A 207 -4.14 -52.60 11.97
C ARG A 207 -5.60 -52.17 11.99
N HIS A 208 -6.39 -52.66 11.03
CA HIS A 208 -7.82 -52.40 10.93
C HIS A 208 -8.59 -53.72 10.89
N THR A 209 -9.74 -53.74 11.56
CA THR A 209 -10.70 -54.84 11.46
C THR A 209 -11.70 -54.54 10.34
N TRP A 210 -12.17 -55.55 9.59
CA TRP A 210 -13.10 -55.34 8.48
C TRP A 210 -14.31 -54.43 8.80
N ARG A 211 -14.85 -54.54 10.02
CA ARG A 211 -16.00 -53.74 10.48
C ARG A 211 -15.73 -52.23 10.57
N THR A 212 -14.47 -51.81 10.66
CA THR A 212 -14.08 -50.39 10.75
C THR A 212 -13.85 -49.76 9.37
N VAL A 213 -13.83 -50.56 8.30
CA VAL A 213 -13.68 -50.07 6.92
C VAL A 213 -14.98 -49.41 6.46
N PRO A 214 -14.95 -48.21 5.84
CA PRO A 214 -16.15 -47.55 5.30
C PRO A 214 -16.89 -48.44 4.29
N LYS A 215 -18.23 -48.41 4.28
CA LYS A 215 -19.07 -49.29 3.43
C LYS A 215 -18.79 -49.13 1.92
N ALA A 216 -18.51 -47.92 1.47
CA ALA A 216 -18.14 -47.65 0.08
C ALA A 216 -16.81 -48.32 -0.29
N VAL A 217 -15.81 -48.29 0.61
CA VAL A 217 -14.51 -48.94 0.41
C VAL A 217 -14.64 -50.46 0.49
N GLN A 218 -15.47 -50.98 1.40
CA GLN A 218 -15.79 -52.41 1.48
C GLN A 218 -16.35 -52.94 0.14
N LEU A 219 -17.29 -52.22 -0.48
CA LEU A 219 -17.87 -52.59 -1.77
C LEU A 219 -16.81 -52.64 -2.88
N ARG A 220 -15.92 -51.65 -2.91
CA ARG A 220 -14.84 -51.57 -3.93
C ARG A 220 -13.83 -52.71 -3.77
N MET A 221 -13.42 -53.02 -2.54
CA MET A 221 -12.52 -54.14 -2.25
C MET A 221 -13.17 -55.50 -2.61
N VAL A 222 -14.48 -55.67 -2.34
CA VAL A 222 -15.21 -56.90 -2.72
C VAL A 222 -15.32 -57.03 -4.24
N ARG A 223 -15.62 -55.93 -4.95
CA ARG A 223 -15.70 -55.91 -6.43
C ARG A 223 -14.36 -56.21 -7.10
N HIS A 224 -13.28 -55.73 -6.51
CA HIS A 224 -11.94 -56.07 -6.97
C HIS A 224 -11.69 -57.58 -6.94
N ILE A 225 -12.05 -58.26 -5.84
CA ILE A 225 -11.93 -59.72 -5.77
C ILE A 225 -12.85 -60.41 -6.79
N LEU A 226 -14.07 -59.89 -7.00
CA LEU A 226 -14.98 -60.41 -8.02
C LEU A 226 -14.43 -60.25 -9.45
N SER A 227 -13.57 -59.26 -9.70
CA SER A 227 -12.91 -59.07 -11.00
C SER A 227 -11.91 -60.17 -11.38
N PHE A 228 -11.39 -60.93 -10.39
CA PHE A 228 -10.53 -62.10 -10.63
C PHE A 228 -11.32 -63.37 -10.95
N GLY A 229 -12.64 -63.25 -11.14
CA GLY A 229 -13.52 -64.34 -11.54
C GLY A 229 -13.42 -64.72 -13.02
N PRO A 230 -14.11 -65.80 -13.42
CA PRO A 230 -14.09 -66.28 -14.81
C PRO A 230 -14.63 -65.20 -15.75
N GLU A 231 -13.89 -64.93 -16.84
CA GLU A 231 -14.14 -63.85 -17.81
C GLU A 231 -15.53 -63.87 -18.50
N SER A 232 -16.32 -64.94 -18.31
CA SER A 232 -17.61 -65.15 -18.98
C SER A 232 -18.77 -65.50 -18.05
N GLY A 233 -18.67 -65.25 -16.73
CA GLY A 233 -19.78 -65.51 -15.82
C GLY A 233 -19.72 -64.77 -14.48
N ALA A 234 -20.90 -64.49 -13.91
CA ALA A 234 -21.00 -63.95 -12.56
C ALA A 234 -20.36 -64.91 -11.56
N MET A 235 -19.39 -64.41 -10.78
CA MET A 235 -18.68 -65.19 -9.76
C MET A 235 -19.68 -65.77 -8.76
N LYS A 236 -19.60 -67.07 -8.44
CA LYS A 236 -20.46 -67.68 -7.41
C LYS A 236 -19.90 -67.38 -6.02
N MET A 237 -20.77 -67.41 -5.02
CA MET A 237 -20.39 -67.21 -3.60
C MET A 237 -19.30 -68.17 -3.13
N VAL A 238 -19.36 -69.43 -3.56
CA VAL A 238 -18.38 -70.47 -3.22
C VAL A 238 -17.01 -70.18 -3.82
N ASP A 239 -16.99 -69.70 -5.06
CA ASP A 239 -15.75 -69.39 -5.78
C ASP A 239 -15.09 -68.13 -5.18
N PHE A 240 -15.89 -67.13 -4.78
CA PHE A 240 -15.41 -65.97 -4.04
C PHE A 240 -14.80 -66.36 -2.68
N ASP A 241 -15.48 -67.22 -1.92
CA ASP A 241 -14.99 -67.65 -0.61
C ASP A 241 -13.71 -68.50 -0.70
N ALA A 242 -13.44 -69.11 -1.86
CA ALA A 242 -12.22 -69.86 -2.13
C ALA A 242 -11.03 -68.95 -2.49
N ILE A 243 -11.27 -67.81 -3.15
CA ILE A 243 -10.20 -66.91 -3.57
C ILE A 243 -9.93 -65.79 -2.58
N LYS A 244 -10.89 -65.38 -1.76
CA LYS A 244 -10.75 -64.17 -0.90
C LYS A 244 -9.58 -64.27 0.08
N PRO A 245 -9.05 -63.14 0.57
CA PRO A 245 -8.11 -63.14 1.68
C PRO A 245 -8.70 -63.74 2.97
N ASP A 246 -7.87 -64.38 3.79
CA ASP A 246 -8.30 -65.03 5.04
C ASP A 246 -8.94 -64.07 6.04
N TRP A 247 -8.45 -62.83 6.11
CA TRP A 247 -8.95 -61.80 7.01
C TRP A 247 -10.29 -61.18 6.56
N MET A 248 -10.71 -61.42 5.32
CA MET A 248 -11.97 -60.90 4.78
C MET A 248 -13.15 -61.81 5.18
N PRO A 249 -14.32 -61.26 5.54
CA PRO A 249 -15.51 -62.08 5.81
C PRO A 249 -15.98 -62.90 4.62
N THR A 250 -16.93 -63.81 4.86
CA THR A 250 -17.51 -64.64 3.80
C THR A 250 -18.50 -63.86 2.95
N SER A 251 -18.74 -64.36 1.73
CA SER A 251 -19.73 -63.88 0.77
C SER A 251 -21.10 -63.60 1.39
N ALA A 252 -21.59 -64.50 2.26
CA ALA A 252 -22.86 -64.35 2.98
C ALA A 252 -22.87 -63.24 4.04
N SER A 253 -21.70 -62.85 4.55
CA SER A 253 -21.55 -61.72 5.46
C SER A 253 -21.58 -60.39 4.70
N HIS A 254 -21.03 -60.35 3.48
CA HIS A 254 -21.02 -59.13 2.65
C HIS A 254 -22.42 -58.73 2.18
N THR A 255 -23.24 -59.69 1.74
CA THR A 255 -24.63 -59.41 1.34
C THR A 255 -25.46 -58.85 2.49
N LYS A 256 -25.23 -59.32 3.72
CA LYS A 256 -25.88 -58.79 4.94
C LYS A 256 -25.36 -57.42 5.36
N THR A 257 -24.06 -57.17 5.26
CA THR A 257 -23.42 -55.94 5.75
C THR A 257 -23.67 -54.76 4.80
N LEU A 258 -23.65 -55.03 3.49
CA LEU A 258 -23.87 -54.04 2.44
C LEU A 258 -25.36 -53.93 2.05
N GLY A 259 -26.21 -54.87 2.48
CA GLY A 259 -27.64 -54.84 2.17
C GLY A 259 -27.96 -55.12 0.70
N LEU A 260 -26.99 -55.65 -0.06
CA LEU A 260 -27.10 -55.95 -1.49
C LEU A 260 -27.18 -57.47 -1.71
N SER A 261 -27.97 -57.89 -2.69
CA SER A 261 -27.98 -59.29 -3.13
C SER A 261 -26.69 -59.64 -3.88
N TRP A 262 -26.32 -60.92 -3.91
CA TRP A 262 -25.10 -61.38 -4.59
C TRP A 262 -25.04 -61.00 -6.09
N PRO A 263 -26.15 -61.05 -6.85
CA PRO A 263 -26.16 -60.53 -8.22
C PRO A 263 -25.91 -59.02 -8.30
N GLN A 264 -26.40 -58.23 -7.33
CA GLN A 264 -26.18 -56.77 -7.29
C GLN A 264 -24.73 -56.41 -6.91
N LEU A 265 -24.02 -57.26 -6.17
CA LEU A 265 -22.60 -57.07 -5.89
C LEU A 265 -21.73 -57.33 -7.13
N ASN A 266 -22.15 -58.28 -7.99
CA ASN A 266 -21.50 -58.57 -9.27
C ASN A 266 -21.82 -57.52 -10.35
N ASP A 267 -22.84 -56.69 -10.15
CA ASP A 267 -23.17 -55.58 -11.02
C ASP A 267 -22.33 -54.35 -10.64
N TRP A 268 -21.55 -53.85 -11.60
CA TRP A 268 -20.67 -52.69 -11.41
C TRP A 268 -21.43 -51.36 -11.48
N THR A 269 -22.71 -51.36 -11.89
CA THR A 269 -23.54 -50.16 -12.04
C THR A 269 -24.29 -49.76 -10.78
N VAL A 270 -24.31 -50.62 -9.75
CA VAL A 270 -24.98 -50.38 -8.47
C VAL A 270 -24.01 -49.66 -7.52
N GLU A 271 -24.40 -48.55 -6.90
CA GLU A 271 -23.58 -47.87 -5.87
C GLU A 271 -24.29 -47.88 -4.51
N LEU A 272 -23.53 -47.67 -3.44
CA LEU A 272 -24.01 -47.62 -2.04
C LEU A 272 -24.15 -46.18 -1.54
#